data_AF-A0A396GML1-F1
#
_entry.id   AF-A0A396GML1-F1
#
_cell.length_a   1.000
_cell.length_b   1.000
_cell.length_c   1.000
_cell.angle_alpha   90.00
_cell.angle_beta   90.00
_cell.angle_gamma   90.00
#
_symmetry.space_group_name_H-M   'P 1'
#
loop_
_entity.id
_entity.type
_entity.pdbx_description
1 polymer ?
#
loop_
_entity_poly.entity_id
_entity_poly.type
_entity_poly.pdbx_seq_one_letter_code
_entity_poly.pdbx_strand_id
1 'polypeptide(L)'
;MMQNPELGSASVLNQWENEGRNLTKWELCRVVKELRKYRKHDRALQVYDWINNRPERFRISASDVAIQLDLIARVHGVSSAEGFFLNLTNDLKDKRTYGALLNAYVHSRSREKAESLLEVMRSKRDQ
;
A
#
# COMPACT_ATOMS: atom_id res chain seq x y z
N MET A 1 9.40 -26.52 15.06
CA MET A 1 10.21 -25.28 15.20
C MET A 1 9.24 -24.11 15.24
N MET A 2 9.17 -23.41 16.37
CA MET A 2 8.28 -22.25 16.56
C MET A 2 8.85 -21.06 15.80
N GLN A 3 8.08 -20.52 14.84
CA GLN A 3 8.43 -19.25 14.20
C GLN A 3 8.34 -18.14 15.25
N ASN A 4 9.44 -17.41 15.42
CA ASN A 4 9.55 -16.32 16.37
C ASN A 4 8.53 -15.21 16.02
N PRO A 5 7.59 -14.83 16.91
CA PRO A 5 6.57 -13.82 16.64
C PRO A 5 7.12 -12.42 16.33
N GLU A 6 8.40 -12.19 16.62
CA GLU A 6 9.13 -10.92 16.43
C GLU A 6 9.75 -10.77 15.03
N LEU A 7 9.79 -11.82 14.21
CA LEU A 7 10.29 -11.69 12.85
C LEU A 7 9.27 -10.92 12.00
N GLY A 8 9.67 -9.76 11.48
CA GLY A 8 8.86 -8.96 10.56
C GLY A 8 8.48 -9.76 9.31
N SER A 9 7.40 -9.34 8.62
CA SER A 9 6.91 -10.04 7.43
C SER A 9 8.02 -10.24 6.39
N ALA A 10 8.87 -9.23 6.19
CA ALA A 10 9.99 -9.27 5.26
C ALA A 10 11.00 -10.39 5.58
N SER A 11 11.31 -10.62 6.87
CA SER A 11 12.25 -11.67 7.29
C SER A 11 11.70 -13.06 7.01
N VAL A 12 10.40 -13.27 7.27
CA VAL A 12 9.73 -14.55 6.97
C VAL A 12 9.69 -14.81 5.46
N LEU A 13 9.42 -13.78 4.65
CA LEU A 13 9.42 -13.90 3.20
C LEU A 13 10.83 -14.20 2.65
N ASN A 14 11.87 -13.54 3.16
CA ASN A 14 13.26 -13.86 2.80
C ASN A 14 13.63 -15.30 3.16
N GLN A 15 13.24 -15.78 4.34
CA GLN A 15 13.48 -17.17 4.73
C GLN A 15 12.80 -18.15 3.77
N TRP A 16 11.56 -17.87 3.36
CA TRP A 16 10.84 -18.69 2.39
C TRP A 16 11.56 -18.79 1.04
N GLU A 17 12.11 -17.69 0.55
CA GLU A 17 12.90 -17.71 -0.69
C GLU A 17 14.23 -18.47 -0.52
N ASN A 18 14.91 -18.31 0.62
CA ASN A 18 16.14 -19.03 0.92
C ASN A 18 15.93 -20.55 1.02
N GLU A 19 14.72 -20.99 1.37
CA GLU A 19 14.29 -22.39 1.35
C GLU A 19 13.91 -22.87 -0.07
N GLY A 20 14.14 -22.06 -1.11
CA GLY A 20 13.89 -22.40 -2.51
C GLY A 20 12.44 -22.25 -2.96
N ARG A 21 11.57 -21.64 -2.15
CA ARG A 21 10.17 -21.41 -2.53
C ARG A 21 10.03 -20.12 -3.33
N ASN A 22 9.43 -20.24 -4.51
CA ASN A 22 9.10 -19.09 -5.35
C ASN A 22 7.73 -18.52 -4.97
N LEU A 23 7.74 -17.34 -4.36
CA LEU A 23 6.53 -16.60 -4.02
C LEU A 23 6.00 -15.82 -5.22
N THR A 24 4.70 -15.99 -5.50
CA THR A 24 4.00 -15.23 -6.54
C THR A 24 3.40 -13.96 -5.98
N LYS A 25 3.19 -12.96 -6.85
CA LYS A 25 2.49 -11.72 -6.49
C LYS A 25 1.10 -11.99 -5.90
N TRP A 26 0.39 -12.97 -6.45
CA TRP A 26 -0.96 -13.31 -5.99
C TRP A 26 -0.98 -13.83 -4.55
N GLU A 27 -0.02 -14.70 -4.19
CA GLU A 27 0.12 -15.19 -2.81
C GLU A 27 0.41 -14.04 -1.84
N LEU A 28 1.33 -13.16 -2.21
CA LEU A 28 1.67 -11.99 -1.40
C LEU A 28 0.46 -11.05 -1.23
N CYS A 29 -0.31 -10.80 -2.30
CA CYS A 29 -1.56 -10.04 -2.22
C CYS A 29 -2.59 -10.71 -1.30
N ARG A 30 -2.66 -12.05 -1.26
CA ARG A 30 -3.53 -12.76 -0.29
C ARG A 30 -3.05 -12.58 1.14
N VAL A 31 -1.74 -12.66 1.37
CA VAL A 31 -1.16 -12.41 2.69
C VAL A 31 -1.49 -11.00 3.16
N VAL A 32 -1.31 -9.98 2.31
CA VAL A 32 -1.69 -8.60 2.61
C VAL A 32 -3.18 -8.48 2.97
N LYS A 33 -4.07 -9.13 2.20
CA LYS A 33 -5.52 -9.11 2.47
C LYS A 33 -5.84 -9.68 3.85
N GLU A 34 -5.25 -10.82 4.22
CA GLU A 34 -5.45 -11.41 5.53
C GLU A 34 -4.88 -10.53 6.65
N LEU A 35 -3.67 -9.98 6.48
CA LEU A 35 -3.07 -9.08 7.46
C LEU A 35 -3.94 -7.83 7.71
N ARG A 36 -4.53 -7.26 6.65
CA ARG A 36 -5.50 -6.15 6.76
C ARG A 36 -6.77 -6.56 7.49
N LYS A 37 -7.31 -7.75 7.21
CA LYS A 37 -8.49 -8.29 7.91
C LYS A 37 -8.27 -8.38 9.42
N TYR A 38 -7.06 -8.77 9.85
CA TYR A 38 -6.68 -8.82 11.26
C TYR A 38 -6.07 -7.52 11.79
N ARG A 39 -6.19 -6.40 11.07
CA ARG A 39 -5.69 -5.06 11.43
C ARG A 39 -4.17 -5.01 11.71
N LYS A 40 -3.40 -5.94 11.16
CA LYS A 40 -1.92 -5.96 11.20
C LYS A 40 -1.36 -5.10 10.06
N HIS A 41 -1.68 -3.81 10.08
CA HIS A 41 -1.35 -2.89 8.99
C HIS A 41 0.17 -2.68 8.81
N ASP A 42 0.91 -2.65 9.92
CA ASP A 42 2.37 -2.61 9.98
C ASP A 42 3.00 -3.78 9.21
N ARG A 43 2.52 -4.99 9.49
CA ARG A 43 2.99 -6.22 8.83
C ARG A 43 2.58 -6.26 7.36
N ALA A 44 1.38 -5.77 7.03
CA ALA A 44 0.91 -5.69 5.65
C ALA A 44 1.76 -4.72 4.83
N LEU A 45 2.17 -3.59 5.43
CA LEU A 45 3.06 -2.62 4.80
C LEU A 45 4.45 -3.21 4.56
N GLN A 46 5.02 -3.93 5.53
CA GLN A 46 6.31 -4.62 5.35
C GLN A 46 6.30 -5.64 4.20
N VAL A 47 5.16 -6.30 3.92
CA VAL A 47 5.04 -7.17 2.75
C VAL A 47 5.16 -6.36 1.46
N TYR A 48 4.53 -5.18 1.40
CA TYR A 48 4.64 -4.32 0.23
C TYR A 48 6.02 -3.69 0.07
N ASP A 49 6.68 -3.29 1.16
CA ASP A 49 8.07 -2.84 1.10
C ASP A 49 8.99 -3.93 0.53
N TRP A 50 8.77 -5.18 0.97
CA TRP A 50 9.50 -6.33 0.46
C TRP A 50 9.26 -6.59 -1.04
N ILE A 51 8.01 -6.40 -1.51
CA ILE A 51 7.65 -6.48 -2.93
C ILE A 51 8.31 -5.34 -3.73
N ASN A 52 8.22 -4.11 -3.23
CA ASN A 52 8.71 -2.90 -3.89
C ASN A 52 10.24 -2.91 -4.04
N ASN A 53 10.95 -3.58 -3.14
CA ASN A 53 12.41 -3.80 -3.22
C ASN A 53 12.83 -4.82 -4.31
N ARG A 54 11.87 -5.41 -5.04
CA ARG A 54 12.11 -6.40 -6.12
C ARG A 54 11.32 -6.04 -7.39
N PRO A 55 11.55 -4.84 -7.97
CA PRO A 55 10.79 -4.35 -9.12
C PRO A 55 10.92 -5.23 -10.37
N GLU A 56 12.01 -5.98 -10.50
CA GLU A 56 12.27 -6.92 -11.59
C GLU A 56 11.37 -8.17 -11.53
N ARG A 57 10.85 -8.51 -10.35
CA ARG A 57 9.96 -9.68 -10.16
C ARG A 57 8.50 -9.30 -10.02
N PHE A 58 8.22 -8.15 -9.42
CA PHE A 58 6.86 -7.76 -9.07
C PHE A 58 6.50 -6.40 -9.66
N ARG A 59 5.75 -6.42 -10.76
CA ARG A 59 5.14 -5.20 -11.30
C ARG A 59 3.99 -4.75 -10.41
N ILE A 60 4.10 -3.54 -9.86
CA ILE A 60 3.05 -2.91 -9.05
C ILE A 60 1.95 -2.32 -9.96
N SER A 61 0.68 -2.51 -9.56
CA SER A 61 -0.48 -1.93 -10.23
C SER A 61 -1.03 -0.74 -9.44
N ALA A 62 -1.82 0.13 -10.08
CA ALA A 62 -2.50 1.22 -9.37
C ALA A 62 -3.39 0.73 -8.21
N SER A 63 -3.98 -0.46 -8.32
CA SER A 63 -4.72 -1.11 -7.24
C SER A 63 -3.83 -1.46 -6.04
N ASP A 64 -2.60 -1.92 -6.28
CA ASP A 64 -1.65 -2.21 -5.21
C ASP A 64 -1.22 -0.90 -4.53
N VAL A 65 -0.93 0.13 -5.32
CA VAL A 65 -0.57 1.46 -4.81
C VAL A 65 -1.68 2.04 -3.94
N ALA A 66 -2.94 1.90 -4.34
CA ALA A 66 -4.07 2.35 -3.54
C ALA A 66 -4.15 1.65 -2.18
N ILE A 67 -3.82 0.36 -2.12
CA ILE A 67 -3.74 -0.39 -0.85
C ILE A 67 -2.53 0.06 -0.03
N GLN A 68 -1.35 0.22 -0.64
CA GLN A 68 -0.14 0.72 0.03
C GLN A 68 -0.40 2.10 0.64
N LEU A 69 -1.07 2.99 -0.08
CA LEU A 69 -1.39 4.32 0.40
C LEU A 69 -2.30 4.28 1.64
N ASP A 70 -3.37 3.47 1.62
CA ASP A 70 -4.24 3.26 2.81
C ASP A 70 -3.45 2.69 4.00
N LEU A 71 -2.52 1.75 3.74
CA LEU A 71 -1.64 1.21 4.78
C LEU A 71 -0.69 2.25 5.36
N ILE A 72 -0.02 3.04 4.52
CA ILE A 72 0.89 4.12 4.95
C ILE A 72 0.10 5.14 5.77
N ALA A 73 -1.09 5.55 5.32
CA ALA A 73 -1.94 6.49 6.05
C ALA A 73 -2.30 5.97 7.46
N ARG A 74 -2.56 4.66 7.59
CA ARG A 74 -2.91 4.02 8.86
C ARG A 74 -1.73 3.82 9.80
N VAL A 75 -0.53 3.57 9.26
CA VAL A 75 0.66 3.20 10.05
C VAL A 75 1.52 4.43 10.36
N HIS A 76 1.76 5.28 9.36
CA HIS A 76 2.66 6.43 9.44
C HIS A 76 1.93 7.79 9.40
N GLY A 77 0.62 7.77 9.15
CA GLY A 77 -0.20 8.97 9.11
C GLY A 77 -0.37 9.54 7.70
N VAL A 78 -1.30 10.48 7.60
CA VAL A 78 -1.76 11.03 6.32
C VAL A 78 -0.67 11.80 5.58
N SER A 79 0.19 12.54 6.28
CA SER A 79 1.30 13.29 5.66
C SER A 79 2.29 12.37 4.93
N SER A 80 2.57 11.18 5.48
CA SER A 80 3.41 10.19 4.80
C SER A 80 2.72 9.61 3.56
N ALA A 81 1.40 9.39 3.63
CA ALA A 81 0.62 8.93 2.49
C ALA A 81 0.55 9.98 1.36
N GLU A 82 0.47 11.26 1.71
CA GLU A 82 0.57 12.39 0.77
C GLU A 82 1.93 12.39 0.05
N GLY A 83 3.02 12.32 0.81
CA GLY A 83 4.37 12.27 0.24
C GLY A 83 4.56 11.08 -0.68
N PHE A 84 4.06 9.91 -0.29
CA PHE A 84 4.07 8.71 -1.13
C PHE A 84 3.27 8.93 -2.42
N PHE A 85 2.05 9.49 -2.34
CA PHE A 85 1.22 9.76 -3.50
C PHE A 85 1.87 10.74 -4.48
N LEU A 86 2.47 11.82 -3.97
CA LEU A 86 3.12 12.83 -4.81
C LEU A 86 4.27 12.25 -5.62
N ASN A 87 5.04 11.31 -5.04
CA ASN A 87 6.15 10.62 -5.67
C ASN A 87 5.74 9.56 -6.72
N LEU A 88 4.45 9.23 -6.84
CA LEU A 88 3.98 8.28 -7.86
C LEU A 88 4.12 8.87 -9.27
N THR A 89 4.45 8.01 -10.23
CA THR A 89 4.35 8.31 -11.66
C THR A 89 2.90 8.55 -12.06
N ASN A 90 2.68 9.32 -13.12
CA ASN A 90 1.32 9.65 -13.56
C ASN A 90 0.48 8.42 -13.93
N ASP A 91 1.11 7.35 -14.44
CA ASP A 91 0.42 6.09 -14.79
C ASP A 91 -0.17 5.36 -13.58
N LEU A 92 0.37 5.62 -12.38
CA LEU A 92 -0.12 5.04 -11.12
C LEU A 92 -1.11 5.97 -10.41
N LYS A 93 -1.30 7.21 -10.90
CA LYS A 93 -2.25 8.19 -10.38
C LYS A 93 -3.60 8.07 -11.10
N ASP A 94 -4.36 7.03 -10.77
CA ASP A 94 -5.70 6.78 -11.30
C ASP A 94 -6.81 7.03 -10.26
N LYS A 95 -8.06 6.84 -10.66
CA LYS A 95 -9.23 7.02 -9.78
C LYS A 95 -9.13 6.25 -8.46
N ARG A 96 -8.42 5.11 -8.42
CA ARG A 96 -8.25 4.28 -7.22
C ARG A 96 -7.27 4.91 -6.25
N THR A 97 -6.12 5.40 -6.74
CA THR A 97 -5.12 6.03 -5.87
C THR A 97 -5.59 7.40 -5.36
N TYR A 98 -6.28 8.19 -6.19
CA TYR A 98 -6.97 9.40 -5.74
C TYR A 98 -8.06 9.07 -4.69
N GLY A 99 -8.86 8.03 -4.92
CA GLY A 99 -9.88 7.59 -3.96
C GLY A 99 -9.28 7.13 -2.63
N ALA A 100 -8.13 6.44 -2.65
CA ALA A 100 -7.42 6.04 -1.44
C ALA A 100 -6.90 7.25 -0.65
N LEU A 101 -6.34 8.26 -1.33
CA LEU A 101 -5.88 9.50 -0.67
C LEU A 101 -7.04 10.29 -0.08
N LEU A 102 -8.16 10.38 -0.81
CA LEU A 102 -9.39 10.98 -0.30
C LEU A 102 -9.87 10.27 0.97
N ASN A 103 -9.89 8.93 0.94
CA ASN A 103 -10.26 8.14 2.11
C ASN A 103 -9.34 8.41 3.31
N ALA A 104 -8.03 8.57 3.07
CA ALA A 104 -7.07 8.94 4.11
C ALA A 104 -7.39 10.32 4.71
N TYR A 105 -7.68 11.34 3.88
CA TYR A 105 -8.07 12.68 4.37
C TYR A 105 -9.36 12.69 5.19
N VAL A 106 -10.36 11.92 4.76
CA VAL A 106 -11.62 11.79 5.49
C VAL A 106 -11.37 11.15 6.86
N HIS A 107 -10.56 10.09 6.92
CA HIS A 107 -10.22 9.42 8.19
C HIS A 107 -9.37 10.30 9.11
N SER A 108 -8.49 11.15 8.58
CA SER A 108 -7.68 12.09 9.36
C SER A 108 -8.41 13.40 9.72
N ARG A 109 -9.69 13.54 9.34
CA ARG A 109 -10.50 14.76 9.52
C ARG A 109 -9.89 16.00 8.84
N SER A 110 -9.11 15.80 7.78
CA SER A 110 -8.49 16.87 6.99
C SER A 110 -9.47 17.39 5.93
N ARG A 111 -10.51 18.10 6.38
CA ARG A 111 -11.64 18.54 5.54
C ARG A 111 -11.20 19.33 4.31
N GLU A 112 -10.40 20.38 4.50
CA GLU A 112 -9.95 21.25 3.40
C GLU A 112 -9.22 20.45 2.32
N LYS A 113 -8.29 19.57 2.72
CA LYS A 113 -7.56 18.69 1.80
C LYS A 113 -8.48 17.72 1.06
N ALA A 114 -9.50 17.18 1.73
CA ALA A 114 -10.49 16.30 1.11
C ALA A 114 -11.33 17.03 0.06
N GLU A 115 -11.78 18.25 0.37
CA GLU A 115 -12.56 19.10 -0.54
C GLU A 115 -11.73 19.48 -1.77
N SER A 116 -10.49 19.98 -1.59
CA SER A 116 -9.60 20.31 -2.70
C SER A 116 -9.28 19.11 -3.59
N LEU A 117 -9.07 17.92 -3.00
CA LEU A 117 -8.81 16.71 -3.78
C LEU A 117 -10.04 16.28 -4.60
N LEU A 118 -11.24 16.43 -4.05
CA LEU A 118 -12.48 16.14 -4.77
C LEU A 118 -12.66 17.04 -6.00
N GLU A 119 -12.31 18.32 -5.90
CA GLU A 119 -12.34 19.23 -7.05
C GLU A 119 -11.37 18.78 -8.14
N VAL A 120 -10.14 18.41 -7.79
CA VAL A 120 -9.16 17.86 -8.74
C VAL A 120 -9.68 16.60 -9.41
N MET A 121 -10.31 15.69 -8.65
CA MET A 121 -10.89 14.46 -9.18
C MET A 121 -12.05 14.73 -10.15
N ARG A 122 -12.85 15.78 -9.92
CA ARG A 122 -13.96 16.19 -10.81
C ARG A 122 -13.42 16.78 -12.11
N SER A 123 -12.48 17.71 -12.05
CA SER A 123 -11.90 18.34 -13.25
C SER A 123 -11.20 17.33 -14.18
N LYS A 124 -10.67 16.23 -13.62
CA LYS A 124 -10.07 15.12 -14.40
C LYS A 124 -11.09 14.14 -14.98
N ARG A 125 -12.38 14.23 -14.62
CA ARG A 125 -13.45 13.36 -15.14
C ARG A 125 -14.06 13.92 -16.43
N ASP A 126 -13.93 15.22 -16.63
CA ASP A 126 -14.53 15.98 -17.74
C ASP A 126 -13.54 16.23 -18.90
N GLN A 127 -12.38 15.56 -18.87
CA GLN A 127 -11.38 15.48 -19.95
C GLN A 127 -11.25 14.04 -20.42
#